data_AF-A0A1I2KDN9-F1
#
_entry.id   AF-A0A1I2KDN9-F1
#
_cell.length_a   1.000
_cell.length_b   1.000
_cell.length_c   1.000
_cell.angle_alpha   90.00
_cell.angle_beta   90.00
_cell.angle_gamma   90.00
#
_symmetry.space_group_name_H-M   'P 1'
#
loop_
_entity.id
_entity.type
_entity.pdbx_description
1 polymer ?
#
loop_
_entity_poly.entity_id
_entity_poly.type
_entity_poly.pdbx_seq_one_letter_code
_entity_poly.pdbx_strand_id
1 'polypeptide(L)'
;MVLSEEESREVKREFKENVPLDRFVGRVDFSQVSRKKEIVMDEDILEELYKNNVNVNEPVYVFWFNARLPVIQTSIKNVIQVVEDVISVDFDTWIYCPKERYVVEYYHEGETLLGFY
;
A
#
# COMPACT_ATOMS: atom_id res chain seq x y z
N MET A 1 15.03 -0.63 1.48
CA MET A 1 15.64 -0.73 2.83
C MET A 1 14.68 -1.52 3.70
N VAL A 2 15.17 -2.55 4.41
CA VAL A 2 14.36 -3.27 5.39
C VAL A 2 14.39 -2.47 6.69
N LEU A 3 13.23 -2.13 7.24
CA LEU A 3 13.12 -1.37 8.48
C LEU A 3 13.33 -2.27 9.69
N SER A 4 13.83 -1.69 10.78
CA SER A 4 13.87 -2.34 12.07
C SER A 4 12.47 -2.65 12.58
N GLU A 5 12.36 -3.47 13.64
CA GLU A 5 11.07 -3.79 14.25
C GLU A 5 10.36 -2.54 14.80
N GLU A 6 11.12 -1.60 15.40
CA GLU A 6 10.59 -0.35 15.95
C GLU A 6 10.03 0.55 14.84
N GLU A 7 10.84 0.84 13.81
CA GLU A 7 10.41 1.62 12.65
C GLU A 7 9.21 0.97 11.92
N SER A 8 9.22 -0.37 11.81
CA SER A 8 8.10 -1.12 11.23
C SER A 8 6.80 -0.94 12.01
N ARG A 9 6.88 -0.93 13.35
CA ARG A 9 5.71 -0.69 14.21
C ARG A 9 5.21 0.74 14.09
N GLU A 10 6.10 1.71 13.98
CA GLU A 10 5.74 3.13 13.81
C GLU A 10 4.98 3.36 12.51
N VAL A 11 5.48 2.85 11.39
CA VAL A 11 4.80 2.95 10.08
C VAL A 11 3.42 2.27 10.13
N LYS A 12 3.32 1.06 10.69
CA LYS A 12 2.05 0.33 10.82
C LYS A 12 1.07 1.06 11.76
N ARG A 13 1.56 1.75 12.79
CA ARG A 13 0.73 2.58 13.68
C ARG A 13 0.21 3.81 12.94
N GLU A 14 1.07 4.53 12.23
CA GLU A 14 0.69 5.67 11.42
C GLU A 14 -0.35 5.31 10.34
N PHE A 15 -0.15 4.18 9.67
CA PHE A 15 -1.11 3.62 8.71
C PHE A 15 -2.50 3.44 9.33
N LYS A 16 -2.58 2.80 10.49
CA LYS A 16 -3.85 2.56 11.21
C LYS A 16 -4.53 3.85 11.69
N GLU A 17 -3.76 4.91 11.94
CA GLU A 17 -4.27 6.21 12.40
C GLU A 17 -4.79 7.06 11.25
N ASN A 18 -4.22 6.92 10.04
CA ASN A 18 -4.49 7.82 8.92
C ASN A 18 -5.33 7.19 7.80
N VAL A 19 -5.27 5.87 7.63
CA VAL A 19 -6.00 5.16 6.57
C VAL A 19 -7.30 4.59 7.15
N PRO A 20 -8.46 4.79 6.50
CA PRO A 20 -9.70 4.20 6.96
C PRO A 20 -9.61 2.69 6.84
N LEU A 21 -9.71 1.98 7.96
CA LEU A 21 -9.70 0.51 8.02
C LEU A 21 -11.08 -0.02 8.40
N ASP A 22 -11.48 -1.11 7.74
CA ASP A 22 -12.64 -1.88 8.13
C ASP A 22 -12.36 -2.58 9.47
N ARG A 23 -13.24 -2.34 10.44
CA ARG A 23 -13.06 -2.81 11.83
C ARG A 23 -13.24 -4.32 12.00
N PHE A 24 -13.81 -5.01 11.02
CA PHE A 24 -14.18 -6.42 11.10
C PHE A 24 -13.36 -7.30 10.16
N VAL A 25 -13.02 -6.79 8.97
CA VAL A 25 -12.38 -7.57 7.90
C VAL A 25 -10.87 -7.36 7.86
N GLY A 26 -10.35 -6.29 8.49
CA GLY A 26 -8.91 -6.03 8.53
C GLY A 26 -8.34 -5.54 7.20
N ARG A 27 -9.17 -4.86 6.40
CA ARG A 27 -8.83 -4.24 5.11
C ARG A 27 -8.92 -2.73 5.17
N VAL A 28 -8.44 -2.04 4.14
CA VAL A 28 -8.79 -0.64 3.90
C VAL A 28 -10.28 -0.55 3.59
N ASP A 29 -10.99 0.30 4.33
CA ASP A 29 -12.38 0.63 4.05
C ASP A 29 -12.43 1.66 2.92
N PHE A 30 -12.32 1.18 1.69
CA PHE A 30 -12.41 2.01 0.50
C PHE A 30 -13.78 2.68 0.34
N SER A 31 -14.84 2.29 1.08
CA SER A 31 -16.11 3.03 1.06
C SER A 31 -15.96 4.44 1.64
N GLN A 32 -15.00 4.64 2.55
CA GLN A 32 -14.65 5.93 3.15
C GLN A 32 -13.58 6.69 2.36
N VAL A 33 -12.99 6.09 1.32
CA VAL A 33 -12.00 6.71 0.46
C VAL A 33 -12.70 7.35 -0.74
N SER A 34 -12.72 8.69 -0.77
CA SER A 34 -13.44 9.46 -1.79
C SER A 34 -12.88 9.30 -3.21
N ARG A 35 -11.55 9.14 -3.33
CA ARG A 35 -10.84 8.96 -4.59
C ARG A 35 -10.17 7.60 -4.57
N LYS A 36 -10.73 6.67 -5.33
CA LYS A 36 -10.24 5.30 -5.43
C LYS A 36 -10.37 4.77 -6.86
N LYS A 37 -9.54 3.80 -7.19
CA LYS A 37 -9.49 3.16 -8.49
C LYS A 37 -9.20 1.68 -8.31
N GLU A 38 -10.03 0.84 -8.92
CA GLU A 38 -9.72 -0.58 -9.13
C GLU A 38 -8.63 -0.69 -10.18
N ILE A 39 -7.59 -1.47 -9.84
CA ILE A 39 -6.41 -1.71 -10.66
C ILE A 39 -6.52 -3.11 -11.22
N VAL A 40 -6.51 -3.23 -12.55
CA VAL A 40 -6.57 -4.52 -13.25
C VAL A 40 -5.18 -4.93 -13.72
N MET A 41 -4.36 -3.97 -14.16
CA MET A 41 -2.96 -4.18 -14.51
C MET A 41 -2.06 -3.38 -13.58
N ASP A 42 -0.98 -3.99 -13.08
CA ASP A 42 -0.07 -3.34 -12.13
C ASP A 42 0.55 -2.05 -12.69
N GLU A 43 0.76 -1.97 -14.01
CA GLU A 43 1.27 -0.75 -14.64
C GLU A 43 0.29 0.44 -14.51
N ASP A 44 -1.01 0.17 -14.38
CA ASP A 44 -2.04 1.21 -14.23
C ASP A 44 -1.87 2.00 -12.92
N ILE A 45 -1.19 1.44 -11.92
CA ILE A 45 -0.90 2.13 -10.65
C ILE A 45 -0.08 3.38 -10.93
N LEU A 46 1.01 3.26 -11.70
CA LEU A 46 1.86 4.42 -12.01
C LEU A 46 1.10 5.44 -12.86
N GLU A 47 0.32 4.99 -13.83
CA GLU A 47 -0.50 5.88 -14.64
C GLU A 47 -1.48 6.69 -13.78
N GLU A 48 -2.19 6.03 -12.87
CA GLU A 48 -3.16 6.67 -11.99
C GLU A 48 -2.46 7.65 -11.04
N LEU A 49 -1.30 7.30 -10.49
CA LEU A 49 -0.51 8.22 -9.66
C LEU A 49 -0.09 9.48 -10.45
N TYR A 50 0.37 9.32 -11.70
CA TYR A 50 0.72 10.48 -12.55
C TYR A 50 -0.50 11.34 -12.88
N LYS A 51 -1.65 10.74 -13.21
CA LYS A 51 -2.92 11.46 -13.48
C LYS A 51 -3.35 12.31 -12.27
N ASN A 52 -3.01 11.87 -11.07
CA ASN A 52 -3.35 12.54 -9.81
C ASN A 52 -2.25 13.46 -9.28
N ASN A 53 -1.22 13.76 -10.09
CA ASN A 53 -0.08 14.63 -9.75
C ASN A 53 0.74 14.17 -8.53
N VAL A 54 0.82 12.86 -8.29
CA VAL A 54 1.62 12.29 -7.20
C VAL A 54 3.10 12.28 -7.56
N ASN A 55 3.95 12.64 -6.59
CA ASN A 55 5.39 12.45 -6.71
C ASN A 55 5.77 10.97 -6.46
N VAL A 56 5.88 10.18 -7.53
CA VAL A 56 6.26 8.75 -7.49
C VAL A 56 7.70 8.47 -7.02
N ASN A 57 8.48 9.49 -6.68
CA ASN A 57 9.80 9.34 -6.07
C ASN A 57 9.75 9.40 -4.54
N GLU A 58 8.61 9.76 -3.94
CA GLU A 58 8.48 9.70 -2.49
C GLU A 58 8.57 8.26 -1.99
N PRO A 59 9.11 8.07 -0.77
CA PRO A 59 9.17 6.75 -0.17
C PRO A 59 7.79 6.13 -0.01
N VAL A 60 7.72 4.85 -0.34
CA VAL A 60 6.60 3.98 -0.01
C VAL A 60 7.05 2.91 0.97
N TYR A 61 6.08 2.44 1.74
CA TYR A 61 6.25 1.39 2.72
C TYR A 61 5.41 0.18 2.31
N VAL A 62 6.08 -0.96 2.14
CA VAL A 62 5.45 -2.22 1.78
C VAL A 62 5.40 -3.11 3.01
N PHE A 63 4.23 -3.65 3.31
CA PHE A 63 4.03 -4.60 4.40
C PHE A 63 2.82 -5.48 4.15
N TRP A 64 2.73 -6.54 4.95
CA TRP A 64 1.80 -7.65 4.76
C TRP A 64 0.92 -7.90 5.98
N PHE A 65 -0.08 -8.77 5.79
CA PHE A 65 -1.00 -9.17 6.86
C PHE A 65 -0.26 -9.69 8.11
N ASN A 66 0.77 -10.51 7.93
CA ASN A 66 1.61 -11.00 9.00
C ASN A 66 2.44 -9.85 9.60
N ALA A 67 1.94 -9.34 10.74
CA ALA A 67 2.55 -8.24 11.46
C ALA A 67 4.01 -8.48 11.90
N ARG A 68 4.49 -9.74 11.92
CA ARG A 68 5.88 -10.09 12.25
C ARG A 68 6.87 -9.86 11.12
N LEU A 69 6.39 -9.70 9.89
CA LEU A 69 7.26 -9.36 8.76
C LEU A 69 7.70 -7.89 8.86
N PRO A 70 8.99 -7.61 8.56
CA PRO A 70 9.50 -6.24 8.59
C PRO A 70 8.87 -5.42 7.45
N VAL A 71 8.75 -4.11 7.67
CA VAL A 71 8.33 -3.18 6.62
C VAL A 71 9.50 -2.94 5.67
N ILE A 72 9.23 -2.86 4.36
CA ILE A 72 10.21 -2.46 3.36
C ILE A 72 9.94 -1.01 2.95
N GLN A 73 10.93 -0.13 3.12
CA GLN A 73 10.91 1.21 2.54
C GLN A 73 11.59 1.21 1.17
N THR A 74 10.90 1.70 0.14
CA THR A 74 11.41 1.77 -1.24
C THR A 74 10.67 2.87 -2.02
N SER A 75 10.68 2.83 -3.36
CA SER A 75 9.83 3.67 -4.21
C SER A 75 8.76 2.82 -4.91
N ILE A 76 7.62 3.41 -5.25
CA ILE A 76 6.55 2.70 -5.97
C ILE A 76 7.03 2.08 -7.27
N LYS A 77 7.91 2.79 -8.01
CA LYS A 77 8.51 2.29 -9.26
C LYS A 77 9.27 0.98 -9.07
N ASN A 78 10.01 0.86 -7.97
CA ASN A 78 10.73 -0.38 -7.66
C ASN A 78 9.74 -1.49 -7.28
N VAL A 79 8.66 -1.18 -6.56
CA VAL A 79 7.65 -2.20 -6.18
C VAL A 79 6.99 -2.78 -7.42
N ILE A 80 6.53 -1.93 -8.34
CA ILE A 80 5.84 -2.39 -9.57
C ILE A 80 6.74 -3.30 -10.43
N GLN A 81 8.06 -3.06 -10.45
CA GLN A 81 9.00 -3.90 -11.18
C GLN A 81 9.14 -5.33 -10.65
N VAL A 82 8.83 -5.57 -9.37
CA VAL A 82 8.95 -6.87 -8.69
C VAL A 82 7.66 -7.23 -7.95
N VAL A 83 6.51 -6.76 -8.47
CA VAL A 83 5.24 -6.84 -7.75
C VAL A 83 4.82 -8.28 -7.45
N GLU A 84 5.05 -9.22 -8.38
CA GLU A 84 4.76 -10.64 -8.19
C GLU A 84 5.53 -11.25 -6.99
N ASP A 85 6.81 -10.88 -6.84
CA ASP A 85 7.62 -11.30 -5.70
C ASP A 85 7.13 -10.67 -4.39
N VAL A 86 6.61 -9.45 -4.45
CA VAL A 86 6.11 -8.71 -3.29
C VAL A 86 4.78 -9.28 -2.80
N ILE A 87 3.83 -9.54 -3.71
CA ILE A 87 2.48 -10.03 -3.35
C ILE A 87 2.47 -11.53 -3.01
N SER A 88 3.50 -12.29 -3.39
CA SER A 88 3.60 -13.73 -3.07
C SER A 88 4.08 -14.03 -1.63
N VAL A 89 4.50 -13.01 -0.88
CA VAL A 89 5.04 -13.17 0.49
C VAL A 89 3.96 -13.53 1.51
N ASP A 90 2.74 -13.01 1.35
CA ASP A 90 1.61 -13.24 2.26
C ASP A 90 0.28 -12.97 1.52
N PHE A 91 -0.85 -13.25 2.17
CA PHE A 91 -2.19 -13.12 1.57
C PHE A 91 -2.54 -11.69 1.16
N ASP A 92 -2.42 -10.73 2.08
CA ASP A 92 -2.74 -9.32 1.82
C ASP A 92 -1.47 -8.47 1.90
N THR A 93 -1.36 -7.53 0.96
CA THR A 93 -0.22 -6.60 0.86
C THR A 93 -0.69 -5.16 0.76
N TRP A 94 -0.05 -4.27 1.51
CA TRP A 94 -0.26 -2.84 1.41
C TRP A 94 1.01 -2.12 0.96
N ILE A 95 0.84 -1.21 0.01
CA ILE A 95 1.85 -0.22 -0.39
C ILE A 95 1.35 1.14 0.06
N TYR A 96 2.01 1.73 1.04
CA TYR A 96 1.58 2.94 1.73
C TYR A 96 2.54 4.10 1.46
N CYS A 97 2.03 5.25 1.01
CA CYS A 97 2.81 6.49 0.91
C CYS A 97 2.18 7.58 1.79
N PRO A 98 2.73 7.86 2.98
CA PRO A 98 2.17 8.84 3.91
C PRO A 98 2.20 10.27 3.34
N LYS A 99 3.28 10.63 2.65
CA LYS A 99 3.53 11.99 2.18
C LYS A 99 2.61 12.40 1.02
N GLU A 100 2.41 11.48 0.08
CA GLU A 100 1.51 11.66 -1.07
C GLU A 100 0.08 11.17 -0.78
N ARG A 101 -0.16 10.67 0.44
CA ARG A 101 -1.45 10.23 0.98
C ARG A 101 -2.19 9.25 0.08
N TYR A 102 -1.52 8.16 -0.31
CA TYR A 102 -2.16 7.06 -1.03
C TYR A 102 -1.80 5.70 -0.46
N VAL A 103 -2.68 4.73 -0.71
CA VAL A 103 -2.48 3.32 -0.40
C VAL A 103 -2.89 2.47 -1.60
N VAL A 104 -2.10 1.45 -1.92
CA VAL A 104 -2.51 0.34 -2.77
C VAL A 104 -2.69 -0.88 -1.87
N GLU A 105 -3.85 -1.52 -1.95
CA GLU A 105 -4.13 -2.80 -1.31
C GLU A 105 -4.25 -3.87 -2.38
N TYR A 106 -3.41 -4.91 -2.27
CA TYR A 106 -3.59 -6.18 -2.96
C TYR A 106 -4.29 -7.13 -2.01
N TYR A 107 -5.54 -7.45 -2.32
CA TYR A 107 -6.35 -8.33 -1.51
C TYR A 107 -6.34 -9.76 -2.05
N HIS A 108 -6.24 -10.75 -1.16
CA HIS A 108 -6.11 -12.15 -1.54
C HIS A 108 -7.28 -12.73 -2.35
N GLU A 109 -8.46 -12.09 -2.35
CA GLU A 109 -9.58 -12.49 -3.21
C GLU A 109 -9.47 -11.94 -4.65
N GLY A 110 -8.33 -11.33 -5.00
CA GLY A 110 -7.99 -10.89 -6.36
C GLY A 110 -8.35 -9.43 -6.67
N GLU A 111 -8.82 -8.69 -5.69
CA GLU A 111 -9.12 -7.26 -5.83
C GLU A 111 -7.87 -6.42 -5.53
N THR A 112 -7.49 -5.53 -6.44
CA THR A 112 -6.46 -4.52 -6.19
C THR A 112 -7.07 -3.14 -6.26
N LEU A 113 -6.94 -2.36 -5.18
CA LEU A 113 -7.49 -1.02 -5.08
C LEU A 113 -6.40 -0.02 -4.73
N LEU A 114 -6.34 1.06 -5.50
CA LEU A 114 -5.60 2.28 -5.18
C LEU A 114 -6.56 3.31 -4.59
N GLY A 115 -6.19 3.94 -3.48
CA GLY A 115 -6.98 4.96 -2.81
C GLY A 115 -6.14 6.14 -2.34
N PHE A 116 -6.72 7.34 -2.40
CA PHE A 116 -6.15 8.58 -1.89
C PHE A 116 -6.97 9.06 -0.67
N TYR A 117 -6.31 9.24 0.47
CA TYR A 117 -6.97 9.51 1.77
C TYR A 117 -6.62 10.88 2.35
#